data_AF-I6YK98-F1
#
_entry.id   AF-I6YK98-F1
#
_cell.length_a   1.000
_cell.length_b   1.000
_cell.length_c   1.000
_cell.angle_alpha   90.00
_cell.angle_beta   90.00
_cell.angle_gamma   90.00
#
_symmetry.space_group_name_H-M   'P 1'
#
loop_
_entity.id
_entity.type
_entity.pdbx_description
1 polymer ?
#
loop_
_entity_poly.entity_id
_entity_poly.type
_entity_poly.pdbx_seq_one_letter_code
_entity_poly.pdbx_strand_id
1 'polypeptide(L)'
;MKSYKLISLALIAVMALFLCSCAQRQKTEPASTEPVATESAETGKIDLSSCEDSPEWVTELPEAKDAEQLFVIAAIGRTTATISMHQKDADGNWKQIMSTPGYIGKWGLGKTQEGDGKTPVGTFGFNYAFGIAADPGCAIPYQQVTDDDYWSGDQRDGYKYNQMVSIKDLPDLSTDDSEHIVEYINEYQYVLNISYNDECVPGAGSAIFLHCLGAVKPYTGGCVAIPEDKMLFVMQNVDPDCVVVIDSLQVLSPETWDAMGLSPEE
;
A
#
# COMPACT_ATOMS: atom_id res chain seq x y z
N MET A 1 29.84 -21.52 41.27
CA MET A 1 30.14 -20.09 41.51
C MET A 1 31.38 -19.70 40.71
N LYS A 2 31.20 -19.09 39.53
CA LYS A 2 32.27 -18.54 38.72
C LYS A 2 32.00 -17.04 38.57
N SER A 3 32.88 -16.23 39.14
CA SER A 3 32.77 -14.77 39.16
C SER A 3 33.10 -14.17 37.79
N TYR A 4 32.21 -13.35 37.27
CA TYR A 4 32.44 -12.53 36.08
C TYR A 4 33.16 -11.24 36.47
N LYS A 5 34.28 -10.96 35.80
CA LYS A 5 35.04 -9.70 35.92
C LYS A 5 34.32 -8.59 35.13
N LEU A 6 34.11 -7.45 35.79
CA LEU A 6 33.73 -6.18 35.15
C LEU A 6 34.90 -5.65 34.30
N ILE A 7 34.59 -5.14 33.11
CA ILE A 7 35.51 -4.33 32.29
C ILE A 7 34.92 -2.91 32.24
N SER A 8 35.72 -1.96 32.73
CA SER A 8 35.45 -0.52 32.74
C SER A 8 35.94 0.08 31.42
N LEU A 9 35.08 0.83 30.71
CA LEU A 9 35.44 1.59 29.51
C LEU A 9 35.68 3.06 29.90
N ALA A 10 36.91 3.54 29.72
CA ALA A 10 37.30 4.92 29.98
C ALA A 10 37.14 5.79 28.72
N LEU A 11 36.52 6.96 28.90
CA LEU A 11 36.47 8.08 27.95
C LEU A 11 37.87 8.61 27.64
N ILE A 12 38.14 8.96 26.38
CA ILE A 12 39.24 9.86 26.01
C ILE A 12 38.66 10.99 25.14
N ALA A 13 38.76 12.21 25.67
CA ALA A 13 38.52 13.47 24.96
C ALA A 13 39.87 14.04 24.51
N VAL A 14 39.95 14.56 23.28
CA VAL A 14 41.09 15.35 22.81
C VAL A 14 40.58 16.67 22.24
N MET A 15 40.82 17.74 22.99
CA MET A 15 40.80 19.14 22.55
C MET A 15 42.12 19.45 21.83
N ALA A 16 42.06 20.13 20.69
CA ALA A 16 43.20 20.83 20.11
C ALA A 16 42.79 22.27 19.73
N LEU A 17 43.32 23.23 20.49
CA LEU A 17 43.32 24.67 20.24
C LEU A 17 44.51 25.01 19.34
N PHE A 18 44.28 25.79 18.28
CA PHE A 18 45.31 26.61 17.65
C PHE A 18 44.77 28.02 17.41
N LEU A 19 45.52 29.01 17.89
CA LEU A 19 45.23 30.44 17.83
C LEU A 19 45.95 31.11 16.65
N CYS A 20 45.17 31.95 15.95
CA CYS A 20 45.47 33.32 15.48
C CYS A 20 46.56 33.58 14.42
N SER A 21 46.15 34.17 13.28
CA SER A 21 46.64 35.50 12.85
C SER A 21 45.77 36.11 11.73
N CYS A 22 45.57 37.42 11.79
CA CYS A 22 44.73 38.26 10.93
C CYS A 22 45.36 38.57 9.56
N ALA A 23 44.56 38.64 8.48
CA ALA A 23 44.80 39.54 7.35
C ALA A 23 43.56 39.74 6.44
N GLN A 24 43.12 41.00 6.38
CA GLN A 24 42.46 41.75 5.29
C GLN A 24 41.25 41.23 4.49
N ARG A 25 40.21 42.09 4.54
CA ARG A 25 39.06 42.21 3.62
C ARG A 25 39.49 42.39 2.17
N GLN A 26 38.85 41.65 1.26
CA GLN A 26 38.46 42.16 -0.05
C GLN A 26 36.99 41.82 -0.32
N LYS A 27 36.34 42.78 -0.96
CA LYS A 27 34.92 42.91 -1.24
C LYS A 27 34.66 42.25 -2.61
N THR A 28 33.82 41.23 -2.67
CA THR A 28 33.27 40.72 -3.94
C THR A 28 31.76 40.58 -3.78
N GLU A 29 31.04 41.23 -4.67
CA GLU A 29 29.58 41.22 -4.82
C GLU A 29 29.07 39.78 -5.03
N PRO A 30 27.88 39.42 -4.51
CA PRO A 30 27.27 38.17 -4.89
C PRO A 30 26.71 38.29 -6.31
N ALA A 31 27.18 37.40 -7.19
CA ALA A 31 26.60 37.16 -8.50
C ALA A 31 25.13 36.71 -8.36
N SER A 32 24.29 37.27 -9.21
CA SER A 32 22.89 36.89 -9.41
C SER A 32 22.76 35.41 -9.73
N THR A 33 22.18 34.64 -8.82
CA THR A 33 21.66 33.30 -9.13
C THR A 33 20.26 33.47 -9.71
N GLU A 34 20.15 33.27 -11.02
CA GLU A 34 18.86 32.97 -11.66
C GLU A 34 18.27 31.69 -11.05
N PRO A 35 16.94 31.58 -10.91
CA PRO A 35 16.32 30.37 -10.41
C PRO A 35 16.52 29.27 -11.45
N VAL A 36 17.17 28.18 -11.05
CA VAL A 36 17.12 26.92 -11.77
C VAL A 36 15.65 26.51 -11.82
N ALA A 37 15.11 26.48 -13.04
CA ALA A 37 13.77 26.00 -13.31
C ALA A 37 13.62 24.60 -12.71
N THR A 38 12.68 24.47 -11.78
CA THR A 38 12.17 23.19 -11.32
C THR A 38 11.59 22.49 -12.55
N GLU A 39 12.23 21.40 -13.00
CA GLU A 39 11.57 20.45 -13.90
C GLU A 39 10.33 19.94 -13.15
N SER A 40 9.17 20.41 -13.60
CA SER A 40 7.90 19.78 -13.35
C SER A 40 7.99 18.34 -13.82
N ALA A 41 7.89 17.39 -12.89
CA ALA A 41 7.69 15.99 -13.23
C ALA A 41 6.36 15.89 -13.98
N GLU A 42 6.44 15.81 -15.31
CA GLU A 42 5.33 15.33 -16.12
C GLU A 42 5.03 13.90 -15.67
N THR A 43 3.81 13.64 -15.21
CA THR A 43 3.27 12.30 -14.97
C THR A 43 3.23 11.54 -16.30
N GLY A 44 4.37 10.99 -16.70
CA GLY A 44 4.49 10.17 -17.90
C GLY A 44 3.76 8.86 -17.66
N LYS A 45 2.69 8.61 -18.43
CA LYS A 45 2.11 7.28 -18.54
C LYS A 45 3.21 6.27 -18.86
N ILE A 46 3.16 5.10 -18.24
CA ILE A 46 4.13 4.02 -18.46
C ILE A 46 4.23 3.72 -19.96
N ASP A 47 5.46 3.60 -20.47
CA ASP A 47 5.70 3.08 -21.81
C ASP A 47 5.50 1.56 -21.82
N LEU A 48 4.27 1.14 -22.11
CA LEU A 48 3.86 -0.28 -22.15
C LEU A 48 4.66 -1.12 -23.14
N SER A 49 5.29 -0.51 -24.16
CA SER A 49 6.12 -1.25 -25.12
C SER A 49 7.40 -1.81 -24.50
N SER A 50 7.85 -1.21 -23.38
CA SER A 50 9.01 -1.65 -22.61
C SER A 50 8.69 -2.71 -21.56
N CYS A 51 7.41 -2.98 -21.30
CA CYS A 51 6.94 -3.94 -20.31
C CYS A 51 6.91 -5.37 -20.88
N GLU A 52 7.17 -6.33 -19.99
CA GLU A 52 7.00 -7.74 -20.28
C GLU A 52 5.53 -8.06 -20.54
N ASP A 53 5.27 -9.04 -21.40
CA ASP A 53 3.92 -9.56 -21.59
C ASP A 53 3.43 -10.21 -20.29
N SER A 54 2.14 -10.06 -20.01
CA SER A 54 1.53 -10.70 -18.85
C SER A 54 1.61 -12.23 -18.97
N PRO A 55 1.77 -12.95 -17.84
CA PRO A 55 1.70 -14.41 -17.84
C PRO A 55 0.38 -14.91 -18.44
N GLU A 56 0.43 -16.00 -19.19
CA GLU A 56 -0.74 -16.57 -19.87
C GLU A 56 -1.92 -16.79 -18.91
N TRP A 57 -1.68 -17.34 -17.73
CA TRP A 57 -2.71 -17.58 -16.72
C TRP A 57 -3.43 -16.30 -16.25
N VAL A 58 -2.77 -15.13 -16.28
CA VAL A 58 -3.41 -13.84 -15.97
C VAL A 58 -4.31 -13.44 -17.13
N THR A 59 -3.86 -13.60 -18.37
CA THR A 59 -4.63 -13.25 -19.57
C THR A 59 -5.85 -14.13 -19.78
N GLU A 60 -5.84 -15.33 -19.20
CA GLU A 60 -6.94 -16.29 -19.23
C GLU A 60 -7.98 -16.11 -18.11
N LEU A 61 -7.71 -15.25 -17.12
CA LEU A 61 -8.68 -14.95 -16.07
C LEU A 61 -10.00 -14.47 -16.69
N PRO A 62 -11.17 -14.88 -16.14
CA PRO A 62 -12.46 -14.43 -16.63
C PRO A 62 -12.57 -12.90 -16.76
N GLU A 63 -12.01 -12.19 -15.78
CA GLU A 63 -11.98 -10.72 -15.69
C GLU A 63 -11.16 -10.07 -16.82
N ALA A 64 -10.13 -10.75 -17.33
CA ALA A 64 -9.25 -10.23 -18.38
C ALA A 64 -9.96 -10.00 -19.72
N LYS A 65 -11.15 -10.61 -19.90
CA LYS A 65 -11.97 -10.45 -21.11
C LYS A 65 -12.49 -9.03 -21.28
N ASP A 66 -12.99 -8.46 -20.19
CA ASP A 66 -13.72 -7.20 -20.21
C ASP A 66 -12.92 -6.04 -19.57
N ALA A 67 -11.95 -6.33 -18.69
CA ALA A 67 -11.13 -5.32 -18.04
C ALA A 67 -10.05 -4.75 -18.97
N GLU A 68 -9.72 -3.47 -18.80
CA GLU A 68 -8.54 -2.83 -19.42
C GLU A 68 -7.31 -2.83 -18.49
N GLN A 69 -7.55 -2.95 -17.18
CA GLN A 69 -6.51 -3.01 -16.15
C GLN A 69 -6.89 -4.05 -15.09
N LEU A 70 -5.91 -4.87 -14.70
CA LEU A 70 -6.04 -5.87 -13.63
C LEU A 70 -5.04 -5.60 -12.52
N PHE A 71 -5.50 -5.78 -11.29
CA PHE A 71 -4.65 -5.85 -10.10
C PHE A 71 -4.88 -7.19 -9.43
N VAL A 72 -3.89 -8.09 -9.51
CA VAL A 72 -4.04 -9.47 -9.08
C VAL A 72 -3.29 -9.68 -7.77
N ILE A 73 -3.97 -10.22 -6.77
CA ILE A 73 -3.40 -10.68 -5.50
C ILE A 73 -3.54 -12.19 -5.45
N ALA A 74 -2.44 -12.88 -5.73
CA ALA A 74 -2.36 -14.33 -5.77
C ALA A 74 -1.67 -14.84 -4.50
N ALA A 75 -2.43 -15.39 -3.54
CA ALA A 75 -1.84 -15.94 -2.32
C ALA A 75 -0.99 -17.18 -2.61
N ILE A 76 0.22 -17.21 -2.09
CA ILE A 76 1.21 -18.30 -2.28
C ILE A 76 1.55 -19.05 -0.99
N GLY A 77 1.07 -18.54 0.15
CA GLY A 77 1.18 -19.17 1.46
C GLY A 77 0.11 -18.60 2.39
N ARG A 78 0.15 -18.92 3.68
CA ARG A 78 -0.90 -18.48 4.61
C ARG A 78 -1.04 -16.97 4.72
N THR A 79 0.08 -16.23 4.76
CA THR A 79 0.06 -14.76 4.92
C THR A 79 0.75 -14.02 3.80
N THR A 80 1.25 -14.72 2.79
CA THR A 80 2.05 -14.18 1.69
C THR A 80 1.33 -14.28 0.36
N ALA A 81 1.50 -13.27 -0.48
CA ALA A 81 0.97 -13.23 -1.83
C ALA A 81 2.01 -12.67 -2.80
N THR A 82 1.85 -13.03 -4.07
CA THR A 82 2.39 -12.27 -5.20
C THR A 82 1.32 -11.30 -5.65
N ILE A 83 1.67 -10.01 -5.73
CA ILE A 83 0.81 -8.95 -6.19
C ILE A 83 1.35 -8.46 -7.53
N SER A 84 0.49 -8.31 -8.52
CA SER A 84 0.86 -7.81 -9.83
C SER A 84 -0.20 -6.90 -10.42
N MET A 85 0.24 -5.98 -11.28
CA MET A 85 -0.62 -5.06 -12.00
C MET A 85 -0.36 -5.20 -13.49
N HIS A 86 -1.45 -5.27 -14.25
CA HIS A 86 -1.43 -5.55 -15.67
C HIS A 86 -2.32 -4.56 -16.40
N GLN A 87 -1.92 -4.17 -17.60
CA GLN A 87 -2.64 -3.20 -18.43
C GLN A 87 -2.64 -3.66 -19.88
N LYS A 88 -3.78 -3.51 -20.57
CA LYS A 88 -3.85 -3.69 -22.02
C LYS A 88 -3.13 -2.54 -22.72
N ASP A 89 -2.29 -2.86 -23.68
CA ASP A 89 -1.77 -1.86 -24.62
C ASP A 89 -2.83 -1.48 -25.68
N ALA A 90 -2.47 -0.55 -26.57
CA ALA A 90 -3.38 -0.07 -27.61
C ALA A 90 -3.82 -1.15 -28.61
N ASP A 91 -3.07 -2.24 -28.73
CA ASP A 91 -3.38 -3.39 -29.58
C ASP A 91 -4.18 -4.47 -28.83
N GLY A 92 -4.43 -4.26 -27.54
CA GLY A 92 -5.17 -5.17 -26.66
C GLY A 92 -4.32 -6.27 -26.03
N ASN A 93 -2.98 -6.20 -26.14
CA ASN A 93 -2.10 -7.17 -25.49
C ASN A 93 -1.91 -6.81 -24.03
N TRP A 94 -1.98 -7.81 -23.15
CA TRP A 94 -1.74 -7.62 -21.73
C TRP A 94 -0.25 -7.47 -21.42
N LYS A 95 0.09 -6.38 -20.75
CA LYS A 95 1.44 -6.08 -20.24
C LYS A 95 1.48 -6.12 -18.72
N GLN A 96 2.47 -6.80 -18.15
CA GLN A 96 2.72 -6.74 -16.71
C GLN A 96 3.55 -5.49 -16.41
N ILE A 97 2.94 -4.51 -15.75
CA ILE A 97 3.58 -3.22 -15.46
C ILE A 97 4.22 -3.18 -14.07
N MET A 98 3.84 -4.09 -13.17
CA MET A 98 4.41 -4.20 -11.82
C MET A 98 4.19 -5.59 -11.24
N SER A 99 5.16 -6.06 -10.45
CA SER A 99 5.04 -7.27 -9.64
C SER A 99 5.83 -7.10 -8.34
N THR A 100 5.29 -7.60 -7.23
CA THR A 100 5.92 -7.53 -5.91
C THR A 100 5.41 -8.64 -5.00
N PRO A 101 6.24 -9.16 -4.06
CA PRO A 101 5.69 -9.85 -2.91
C PRO A 101 4.89 -8.88 -2.02
N GLY A 102 3.98 -9.43 -1.25
CA GLY A 102 3.26 -8.69 -0.20
C GLY A 102 2.60 -9.62 0.81
N TYR A 103 1.88 -9.01 1.75
CA TYR A 103 1.22 -9.71 2.82
C TYR A 103 -0.29 -9.55 2.79
N ILE A 104 -0.98 -10.60 3.21
CA ILE A 104 -2.44 -10.67 3.36
C ILE A 104 -2.80 -10.89 4.84
N GLY A 105 -4.09 -11.08 5.13
CA GLY A 105 -4.62 -11.31 6.47
C GLY A 105 -3.88 -12.42 7.23
N LYS A 106 -3.68 -12.21 8.53
CA LYS A 106 -3.01 -13.18 9.44
C LYS A 106 -3.58 -14.59 9.39
N TRP A 107 -4.87 -14.72 9.04
CA TRP A 107 -5.57 -16.00 8.93
C TRP A 107 -5.86 -16.41 7.48
N GLY A 108 -5.15 -15.80 6.52
CA GLY A 108 -5.20 -16.12 5.11
C GLY A 108 -6.41 -15.56 4.40
N LEU A 109 -6.90 -16.30 3.41
CA LEU A 109 -7.99 -15.90 2.54
C LEU A 109 -9.36 -16.37 3.08
N GLY A 110 -10.44 -15.85 2.48
CA GLY A 110 -11.81 -16.31 2.72
C GLY A 110 -12.49 -15.58 3.86
N LYS A 111 -12.41 -14.24 3.85
CA LYS A 111 -13.15 -13.35 4.75
C LYS A 111 -14.66 -13.55 4.65
N THR A 112 -15.33 -13.59 5.79
CA THR A 112 -16.81 -13.69 5.86
C THR A 112 -17.44 -12.77 6.91
N GLN A 113 -16.66 -12.20 7.83
CA GLN A 113 -17.20 -11.36 8.90
C GLN A 113 -16.15 -10.37 9.44
N GLU A 114 -16.62 -9.41 10.23
CA GLU A 114 -15.78 -8.43 10.93
C GLU A 114 -14.77 -9.11 11.87
N GLY A 115 -13.55 -8.58 11.91
CA GLY A 115 -12.48 -9.05 12.81
C GLY A 115 -11.94 -10.47 12.58
N ASP A 116 -12.37 -11.19 11.54
CA ASP A 116 -11.93 -12.57 11.26
C ASP A 116 -10.49 -12.72 10.79
N GLY A 117 -9.76 -11.61 10.57
CA GLY A 117 -8.33 -11.63 10.25
C GLY A 117 -7.99 -12.13 8.85
N LYS A 118 -8.97 -12.23 7.95
CA LYS A 118 -8.81 -12.80 6.61
C LYS A 118 -8.95 -11.75 5.52
N THR A 119 -8.28 -11.96 4.41
CA THR A 119 -8.48 -11.19 3.17
C THR A 119 -9.62 -11.83 2.36
N PRO A 120 -10.54 -11.06 1.77
CA PRO A 120 -11.63 -11.62 0.98
C PRO A 120 -11.12 -12.29 -0.30
N VAL A 121 -11.90 -13.25 -0.81
CA VAL A 121 -11.70 -13.85 -2.13
C VAL A 121 -12.78 -13.35 -3.06
N GLY A 122 -12.42 -13.05 -4.30
CA GLY A 122 -13.34 -12.62 -5.35
C GLY A 122 -12.79 -11.48 -6.19
N THR A 123 -13.72 -10.78 -6.83
CA THR A 123 -13.46 -9.71 -7.79
C THR A 123 -14.02 -8.39 -7.25
N PHE A 124 -13.17 -7.37 -7.20
CA PHE A 124 -13.44 -6.07 -6.58
C PHE A 124 -12.93 -4.94 -7.49
N GLY A 125 -13.07 -3.71 -7.04
CA GLY A 125 -12.39 -2.54 -7.61
C GLY A 125 -11.74 -1.70 -6.51
N PHE A 126 -11.08 -0.63 -6.94
CA PHE A 126 -10.65 0.44 -6.05
C PHE A 126 -11.60 1.63 -6.17
N ASN A 127 -12.33 1.94 -5.11
CA ASN A 127 -13.40 2.95 -5.15
C ASN A 127 -13.14 4.18 -4.26
N TYR A 128 -12.03 4.21 -3.52
CA TYR A 128 -11.65 5.32 -2.68
C TYR A 128 -10.13 5.35 -2.47
N ALA A 129 -9.52 6.52 -2.59
CA ALA A 129 -8.08 6.71 -2.38
C ALA A 129 -7.84 7.74 -1.27
N PHE A 130 -6.91 7.44 -0.36
CA PHE A 130 -6.57 8.33 0.75
C PHE A 130 -5.17 8.05 1.29
N GLY A 131 -4.73 8.87 2.23
CA GLY A 131 -3.53 8.60 3.01
C GLY A 131 -3.04 9.79 3.80
N ILE A 132 -2.03 9.54 4.63
CA ILE A 132 -1.35 10.54 5.46
C ILE A 132 -0.49 11.47 4.57
N ALA A 133 0.15 10.89 3.55
CA ALA A 133 0.95 11.65 2.61
C ALA A 133 0.07 12.51 1.68
N ALA A 134 0.69 13.43 0.95
CA ALA A 134 -0.01 14.18 -0.09
C ALA A 134 -0.29 13.28 -1.31
N ASP A 135 -1.31 13.64 -2.10
CA ASP A 135 -1.65 12.93 -3.33
C ASP A 135 -0.43 12.80 -4.27
N PRO A 136 0.00 11.57 -4.61
CA PRO A 136 1.15 11.36 -5.49
C PRO A 136 0.80 11.46 -6.99
N GLY A 137 -0.45 11.80 -7.32
CA GLY A 137 -0.96 11.88 -8.69
C GLY A 137 -1.96 10.76 -9.03
N CYS A 138 -2.84 10.41 -8.10
CA CYS A 138 -3.82 9.34 -8.27
C CYS A 138 -4.98 9.75 -9.19
N ALA A 139 -5.36 8.86 -10.12
CA ALA A 139 -6.52 9.10 -10.98
C ALA A 139 -7.86 8.95 -10.23
N ILE A 140 -7.88 8.15 -9.17
CA ILE A 140 -8.99 8.05 -8.23
C ILE A 140 -8.92 9.26 -7.28
N PRO A 141 -10.04 9.98 -7.04
CA PRO A 141 -10.04 11.12 -6.13
C PRO A 141 -9.40 10.79 -4.78
N TYR A 142 -8.38 11.56 -4.41
CA TYR A 142 -7.57 11.32 -3.24
C TYR A 142 -7.94 12.25 -2.07
N GLN A 143 -8.18 11.68 -0.90
CA GLN A 143 -8.29 12.43 0.35
C GLN A 143 -6.99 12.35 1.15
N GLN A 144 -6.28 13.47 1.27
CA GLN A 144 -5.25 13.58 2.31
C GLN A 144 -5.94 13.68 3.67
N VAL A 145 -5.68 12.71 4.54
CA VAL A 145 -6.35 12.57 5.83
C VAL A 145 -5.76 13.51 6.89
N THR A 146 -6.58 13.78 7.88
CA THR A 146 -6.31 14.62 9.04
C THR A 146 -6.53 13.82 10.33
N ASP A 147 -6.19 14.42 11.48
CA ASP A 147 -6.42 13.84 12.82
C ASP A 147 -7.91 13.67 13.16
N ASP A 148 -8.82 14.16 12.31
CA ASP A 148 -10.25 14.00 12.50
C ASP A 148 -10.82 12.81 11.72
N ASP A 149 -10.04 12.18 10.84
CA ASP A 149 -10.53 11.19 9.88
C ASP A 149 -10.43 9.76 10.41
N TYR A 150 -11.57 9.06 10.36
CA TYR A 150 -11.73 7.68 10.79
C TYR A 150 -12.35 6.85 9.69
N TRP A 151 -11.93 5.59 9.56
CA TRP A 151 -12.77 4.60 8.88
C TRP A 151 -13.71 3.98 9.90
N SER A 152 -15.00 4.27 9.77
CA SER A 152 -16.00 3.83 10.74
C SER A 152 -16.18 2.32 10.68
N GLY A 153 -15.91 1.63 11.79
CA GLY A 153 -16.37 0.27 12.03
C GLY A 153 -17.57 0.21 12.99
N ASP A 154 -18.15 1.37 13.30
CA ASP A 154 -19.33 1.48 14.16
C ASP A 154 -20.58 0.98 13.45
N GLN A 155 -21.08 -0.17 13.92
CA GLN A 155 -22.21 -0.89 13.32
C GLN A 155 -23.58 -0.27 13.66
N ARG A 156 -23.62 0.76 14.50
CA ARG A 156 -24.88 1.42 14.89
C ARG A 156 -25.45 2.22 13.72
N ASP A 157 -26.77 2.18 13.57
CA ASP A 157 -27.47 2.98 12.58
C ASP A 157 -27.10 4.47 12.72
N GLY A 158 -26.76 5.11 11.60
CA GLY A 158 -26.38 6.52 11.54
C GLY A 158 -24.89 6.81 11.64
N TYR A 159 -24.05 5.83 12.00
CA TYR A 159 -22.60 6.01 12.19
C TYR A 159 -21.75 5.58 10.99
N LYS A 160 -22.38 5.35 9.83
CA LYS A 160 -21.71 5.19 8.53
C LYS A 160 -20.66 4.07 8.52
N TYR A 161 -21.04 2.90 9.02
CA TYR A 161 -20.21 1.69 8.96
C TYR A 161 -19.55 1.48 7.58
N ASN A 162 -18.27 1.08 7.58
CA ASN A 162 -17.41 0.86 6.42
C ASN A 162 -17.23 2.07 5.50
N GLN A 163 -17.20 3.28 6.05
CA GLN A 163 -16.99 4.52 5.29
C GLN A 163 -16.00 5.43 6.02
N MET A 164 -15.28 6.25 5.23
CA MET A 164 -14.52 7.38 5.77
C MET A 164 -15.47 8.41 6.36
N VAL A 165 -15.21 8.83 7.60
CA VAL A 165 -15.97 9.85 8.34
C VAL A 165 -15.04 10.80 9.07
N SER A 166 -15.53 12.01 9.34
CA SER A 166 -14.87 12.92 10.28
C SER A 166 -15.51 12.81 11.66
N ILE A 167 -14.70 12.69 12.72
CA ILE A 167 -15.17 12.71 14.11
C ILE A 167 -15.86 14.03 14.47
N LYS A 168 -15.59 15.12 13.74
CA LYS A 168 -16.27 16.41 13.89
C LYS A 168 -17.75 16.35 13.52
N ASP A 169 -18.09 15.55 12.52
CA ASP A 169 -19.46 15.36 12.07
C ASP A 169 -20.20 14.29 12.89
N LEU A 170 -19.46 13.33 13.45
CA LEU A 170 -19.96 12.23 14.28
C LEU A 170 -19.24 12.17 15.64
N PRO A 171 -19.47 13.14 16.56
CA PRO A 171 -18.72 13.22 17.83
C PRO A 171 -18.95 12.04 18.78
N ASP A 172 -20.03 11.28 18.57
CA ASP A 172 -20.39 10.10 19.37
C ASP A 172 -19.97 8.76 18.70
N LEU A 173 -19.16 8.82 17.62
CA LEU A 173 -18.63 7.63 16.93
C LEU A 173 -17.88 6.71 17.89
N SER A 174 -18.08 5.40 17.77
CA SER A 174 -17.28 4.42 18.50
C SER A 174 -15.86 4.38 17.94
N THR A 175 -14.92 5.04 18.62
CA THR A 175 -13.49 5.03 18.22
C THR A 175 -12.82 3.69 18.49
N ASP A 176 -13.34 2.88 19.42
CA ASP A 176 -12.81 1.53 19.69
C ASP A 176 -13.12 0.54 18.56
N ASP A 177 -14.21 0.78 17.83
CA ASP A 177 -14.62 -0.04 16.68
C ASP A 177 -14.14 0.53 15.34
N SER A 178 -13.55 1.73 15.33
CA SER A 178 -13.19 2.46 14.09
C SER A 178 -11.68 2.64 13.97
N GLU A 179 -11.16 2.65 12.75
CA GLU A 179 -9.73 2.88 12.54
C GLU A 179 -9.44 4.38 12.51
N HIS A 180 -8.64 4.87 13.46
CA HIS A 180 -8.10 6.23 13.43
C HIS A 180 -6.94 6.30 12.42
N ILE A 181 -7.18 6.83 11.23
CA ILE A 181 -6.29 6.59 10.08
C ILE A 181 -4.88 7.11 10.30
N VAL A 182 -4.72 8.27 10.94
CA VAL A 182 -3.40 8.89 11.18
C VAL A 182 -2.51 8.10 12.16
N GLU A 183 -3.05 7.16 12.92
CA GLU A 183 -2.28 6.34 13.87
C GLU A 183 -1.46 5.24 13.17
N TYR A 184 -1.82 4.89 11.93
CA TYR A 184 -1.16 3.89 11.11
C TYR A 184 -0.03 4.53 10.28
N ILE A 185 0.94 5.11 11.01
CA ILE A 185 1.94 6.04 10.47
C ILE A 185 2.80 5.49 9.33
N ASN A 186 2.97 4.18 9.18
CA ASN A 186 3.72 3.61 8.06
C ASN A 186 2.77 3.02 7.01
N GLU A 187 1.79 2.28 7.49
CA GLU A 187 0.86 1.50 6.69
C GLU A 187 0.02 2.41 5.80
N TYR A 188 -0.49 3.52 6.33
CA TYR A 188 -1.47 4.38 5.66
C TYR A 188 -0.86 5.65 5.05
N GLN A 189 0.41 5.62 4.67
CA GLN A 189 0.99 6.69 3.85
C GLN A 189 0.21 6.85 2.54
N TYR A 190 -0.11 5.75 1.87
CA TYR A 190 -0.95 5.69 0.67
C TYR A 190 -1.87 4.48 0.77
N VAL A 191 -3.18 4.68 0.57
CA VAL A 191 -4.21 3.66 0.75
C VAL A 191 -5.26 3.68 -0.35
N LEU A 192 -5.54 2.51 -0.92
CA LEU A 192 -6.70 2.29 -1.79
C LEU A 192 -7.71 1.38 -1.09
N ASN A 193 -8.98 1.78 -1.07
CA ASN A 193 -10.05 0.92 -0.59
C ASN A 193 -10.38 -0.15 -1.62
N ILE A 194 -10.26 -1.42 -1.22
CA ILE A 194 -10.77 -2.55 -1.99
C ILE A 194 -12.26 -2.61 -1.72
N SER A 195 -13.10 -2.62 -2.76
CA SER A 195 -14.56 -2.52 -2.69
C SER A 195 -15.28 -3.74 -2.08
N TYR A 196 -14.65 -4.42 -1.12
CA TYR A 196 -15.28 -5.45 -0.31
C TYR A 196 -16.32 -4.82 0.64
N ASN A 197 -17.50 -5.43 0.70
CA ASN A 197 -18.64 -4.94 1.48
C ASN A 197 -19.02 -3.48 1.14
N ASP A 198 -19.10 -3.17 -0.15
CA ASP A 198 -19.45 -1.84 -0.67
C ASP A 198 -20.87 -1.40 -0.27
N GLU A 199 -21.77 -2.36 -0.08
CA GLU A 199 -23.12 -2.14 0.47
C GLU A 199 -23.09 -1.72 1.95
N CYS A 200 -21.92 -1.71 2.60
CA CYS A 200 -21.71 -1.30 3.98
C CYS A 200 -22.57 -2.12 4.96
N VAL A 201 -22.71 -3.44 4.74
CA VAL A 201 -23.50 -4.32 5.60
C VAL A 201 -22.79 -4.47 6.95
N PRO A 202 -23.39 -4.04 8.08
CA PRO A 202 -22.74 -4.11 9.38
C PRO A 202 -22.33 -5.54 9.76
N GLY A 203 -21.09 -5.69 10.24
CA GLY A 203 -20.55 -6.97 10.69
C GLY A 203 -20.07 -7.91 9.59
N ALA A 204 -20.30 -7.60 8.31
CA ALA A 204 -19.76 -8.39 7.19
C ALA A 204 -18.25 -8.16 6.98
N GLY A 205 -17.65 -7.19 7.68
CA GLY A 205 -16.26 -6.77 7.54
C GLY A 205 -16.11 -5.37 6.99
N SER A 206 -15.03 -4.70 7.35
CA SER A 206 -14.73 -3.32 6.96
C SER A 206 -13.23 -3.11 6.80
N ALA A 207 -12.84 -1.92 6.32
CA ALA A 207 -11.47 -1.46 6.23
C ALA A 207 -10.55 -2.46 5.49
N ILE A 208 -11.00 -2.98 4.34
CA ILE A 208 -10.18 -3.86 3.50
C ILE A 208 -9.45 -2.99 2.49
N PHE A 209 -8.19 -2.73 2.79
CA PHE A 209 -7.37 -1.81 2.00
C PHE A 209 -6.21 -2.50 1.29
N LEU A 210 -5.72 -1.86 0.23
CA LEU A 210 -4.35 -2.00 -0.23
C LEU A 210 -3.54 -0.84 0.35
N HIS A 211 -2.45 -1.15 1.07
CA HIS A 211 -1.66 -0.14 1.77
C HIS A 211 -0.16 -0.49 1.82
N CYS A 212 0.65 0.42 2.37
CA CYS A 212 2.10 0.25 2.51
C CYS A 212 2.46 -0.81 3.57
N LEU A 213 3.63 -1.44 3.45
CA LEU A 213 4.12 -2.36 4.48
C LEU A 213 4.26 -1.66 5.84
N GLY A 214 3.76 -2.33 6.88
CA GLY A 214 4.02 -1.97 8.27
C GLY A 214 5.43 -2.36 8.73
N ALA A 215 5.88 -1.78 9.84
CA ALA A 215 7.28 -1.91 10.27
C ALA A 215 7.68 -3.28 10.85
N VAL A 216 6.73 -4.13 11.26
CA VAL A 216 7.03 -5.26 12.17
C VAL A 216 6.41 -6.60 11.79
N LYS A 217 5.21 -6.63 11.20
CA LYS A 217 4.43 -7.88 11.06
C LYS A 217 4.37 -8.35 9.60
N PRO A 218 4.62 -9.64 9.33
CA PRO A 218 4.49 -10.22 7.98
C PRO A 218 3.05 -10.67 7.67
N TYR A 219 2.06 -9.85 8.07
CA TYR A 219 0.62 -10.08 7.87
C TYR A 219 -0.19 -8.82 8.21
N THR A 220 -1.45 -8.78 7.77
CA THR A 220 -2.42 -7.71 8.06
C THR A 220 -3.59 -8.21 8.91
N GLY A 221 -4.55 -7.33 9.22
CA GLY A 221 -5.86 -7.68 9.78
C GLY A 221 -6.89 -8.19 8.76
N GLY A 222 -6.56 -8.16 7.46
CA GLY A 222 -7.47 -8.46 6.35
C GLY A 222 -7.12 -7.70 5.07
N CYS A 223 -6.42 -6.56 5.21
CA CYS A 223 -5.85 -5.79 4.12
C CYS A 223 -4.80 -6.55 3.30
N VAL A 224 -4.35 -5.92 2.21
CA VAL A 224 -3.16 -6.29 1.44
C VAL A 224 -2.08 -5.23 1.68
N ALA A 225 -0.87 -5.65 2.00
CA ALA A 225 0.26 -4.75 2.23
C ALA A 225 1.41 -5.00 1.23
N ILE A 226 1.88 -3.93 0.58
CA ILE A 226 2.97 -3.95 -0.41
C ILE A 226 4.03 -2.89 -0.10
N PRO A 227 5.28 -3.01 -0.61
CA PRO A 227 6.31 -2.01 -0.39
C PRO A 227 5.86 -0.60 -0.81
N GLU A 228 6.32 0.44 -0.09
CA GLU A 228 5.88 1.82 -0.32
C GLU A 228 6.19 2.32 -1.74
N ASP A 229 7.35 1.95 -2.32
CA ASP A 229 7.69 2.30 -3.71
C ASP A 229 6.70 1.69 -4.72
N LYS A 230 6.20 0.48 -4.43
CA LYS A 230 5.17 -0.17 -5.22
C LYS A 230 3.81 0.47 -4.99
N MET A 231 3.47 0.82 -3.75
CA MET A 231 2.22 1.54 -3.48
C MET A 231 2.17 2.89 -4.18
N LEU A 232 3.29 3.64 -4.19
CA LEU A 232 3.40 4.88 -4.93
C LEU A 232 3.20 4.68 -6.44
N PHE A 233 3.84 3.64 -6.99
CA PHE A 233 3.64 3.26 -8.39
C PHE A 233 2.17 2.93 -8.69
N VAL A 234 1.51 2.15 -7.83
CA VAL A 234 0.09 1.82 -7.97
C VAL A 234 -0.76 3.08 -7.96
N MET A 235 -0.55 3.98 -7.00
CA MET A 235 -1.30 5.24 -6.93
C MET A 235 -1.17 6.04 -8.22
N GLN A 236 0.00 6.09 -8.83
CA GLN A 236 0.26 6.87 -10.04
C GLN A 236 -0.28 6.23 -11.33
N ASN A 237 -0.67 4.96 -11.30
CA ASN A 237 -1.01 4.20 -12.50
C ASN A 237 -2.35 3.46 -12.42
N VAL A 238 -3.02 3.49 -11.26
CA VAL A 238 -4.34 2.87 -11.09
C VAL A 238 -5.39 3.66 -11.85
N ASP A 239 -6.12 2.97 -12.72
CA ASP A 239 -7.28 3.51 -13.40
C ASP A 239 -8.53 3.31 -12.51
N PRO A 240 -9.51 4.24 -12.50
CA PRO A 240 -10.72 4.10 -11.68
C PRO A 240 -11.58 2.86 -11.97
N ASP A 241 -11.39 2.22 -13.13
CA ASP A 241 -12.06 0.98 -13.55
C ASP A 241 -11.15 -0.26 -13.44
N CYS A 242 -10.00 -0.15 -12.76
CA CYS A 242 -9.13 -1.27 -12.45
C CYS A 242 -9.90 -2.38 -11.72
N VAL A 243 -9.84 -3.60 -12.28
CA VAL A 243 -10.45 -4.78 -11.67
C VAL A 243 -9.43 -5.48 -10.76
N VAL A 244 -9.80 -5.68 -9.51
CA VAL A 244 -8.99 -6.33 -8.47
C VAL A 244 -9.41 -7.79 -8.35
N VAL A 245 -8.49 -8.73 -8.54
CA VAL A 245 -8.75 -10.17 -8.41
C VAL A 245 -7.97 -10.70 -7.21
N ILE A 246 -8.65 -11.35 -6.27
CA ILE A 246 -8.03 -11.90 -5.07
C ILE A 246 -8.41 -13.37 -4.92
N ASP A 247 -7.43 -14.27 -4.99
CA ASP A 247 -7.58 -15.68 -4.64
C ASP A 247 -6.20 -16.31 -4.38
N SER A 248 -6.17 -17.60 -4.02
CA SER A 248 -4.95 -18.40 -3.99
C SER A 248 -4.42 -18.64 -5.40
N LEU A 249 -3.09 -18.62 -5.55
CA LEU A 249 -2.46 -18.98 -6.82
C LEU A 249 -2.83 -20.41 -7.24
N GLN A 250 -3.08 -21.30 -6.28
CA GLN A 250 -3.56 -22.66 -6.56
C GLN A 250 -4.89 -22.66 -7.34
N VAL A 251 -5.79 -21.72 -7.06
CA VAL A 251 -7.06 -21.59 -7.77
C VAL A 251 -6.89 -20.80 -9.07
N LEU A 252 -6.14 -19.69 -9.05
CA LEU A 252 -5.94 -18.84 -10.23
C LEU A 252 -5.13 -19.51 -11.33
N SER A 253 -4.12 -20.30 -10.96
CA SER A 253 -3.26 -21.03 -11.89
C SER A 253 -2.68 -22.29 -11.24
N PRO A 254 -3.43 -23.41 -11.24
CA PRO A 254 -2.95 -24.69 -10.70
C PRO A 254 -1.62 -25.13 -11.31
N GLU A 255 -1.43 -24.89 -12.61
CA GLU A 255 -0.19 -25.24 -13.31
C GLU A 255 1.02 -24.43 -12.82
N THR A 256 0.84 -23.11 -12.61
CA THR A 256 1.90 -22.26 -12.05
C THR A 256 2.20 -22.66 -10.60
N TRP A 257 1.16 -22.94 -9.81
CA TRP A 257 1.30 -23.43 -8.44
C TRP A 257 2.15 -24.71 -8.38
N ASP A 258 1.82 -25.70 -9.21
CA ASP A 258 2.54 -26.97 -9.28
C ASP A 258 3.98 -26.79 -9.76
N ALA A 259 4.21 -25.92 -10.75
CA ALA A 259 5.53 -25.61 -11.28
C ALA A 259 6.45 -24.92 -10.24
N MET A 260 5.88 -24.14 -9.33
CA MET A 260 6.62 -23.54 -8.21
C MET A 260 6.96 -24.55 -7.11
N GLY A 261 6.41 -25.77 -7.16
CA GLY A 261 6.63 -26.80 -6.15
C GLY A 261 6.10 -26.42 -4.78
N LEU A 262 5.09 -25.55 -4.72
CA LEU A 262 4.44 -25.15 -3.48
C LEU A 262 3.53 -26.30 -3.02
N SER A 263 3.75 -26.82 -1.82
CA SER A 263 2.81 -27.76 -1.20
C SER A 263 1.67 -27.00 -0.54
N PRO A 264 0.42 -27.49 -0.56
CA PRO A 264 -0.62 -26.96 0.32
C PRO A 264 -0.11 -26.94 1.75
N GLU A 265 -0.12 -25.78 2.41
CA GLU A 265 0.24 -25.70 3.83
C GLU A 265 -0.76 -26.56 4.64
N GLU A 266 -0.24 -27.45 5.50
CA GLU A 266 -1.02 -28.32 6.41
C GLU A 266 -1.81 -27.53 7.47
#